data_AF-A0A5D3FS51-F1
#
_entry.id   AF-A0A5D3FS51-F1
#
_cell.length_a   1.000
_cell.length_b   1.000
_cell.length_c   1.000
_cell.angle_alpha   90.00
_cell.angle_beta   90.00
_cell.angle_gamma   90.00
#
_symmetry.space_group_name_H-M   'P 1'
#
loop_
_entity.id
_entity.type
_entity.pdbx_description
1 polymer ?
#
loop_
_entity_poly.entity_id
_entity_poly.type
_entity_poly.pdbx_seq_one_letter_code
_entity_poly.pdbx_strand_id
1 'polypeptide(L)'
;MAPIEELPRVRRGPLDSLYAALRRRAPQMSTARPGEDGVLHVSYRARSTTVTWDDDLKQYAAGLERFGPDAEKAAELIAWSLGAPGAPSPGQS
;
A
#
# COMPACT_ATOMS: atom_id res chain seq x y z
N MET A 1 -25.53 -7.10 -31.63
CA MET A 1 -24.99 -7.28 -30.27
C MET A 1 -23.51 -6.95 -30.33
N ALA A 2 -23.08 -5.81 -29.79
CA ALA A 2 -21.66 -5.47 -29.72
C ALA A 2 -21.02 -6.27 -28.58
N PRO A 3 -19.84 -6.87 -28.76
CA PRO A 3 -19.08 -7.37 -27.64
C PRO A 3 -18.73 -6.14 -26.78
N ILE A 4 -19.22 -6.13 -25.55
CA ILE A 4 -18.61 -5.33 -24.49
C ILE A 4 -17.13 -5.71 -24.49
N GLU A 5 -16.30 -4.84 -25.07
CA GLU A 5 -14.87 -4.84 -24.86
C GLU A 5 -14.69 -4.78 -23.35
N GLU A 6 -14.44 -5.95 -22.76
CA GLU A 6 -14.08 -6.07 -21.36
C GLU A 6 -12.79 -5.26 -21.23
N LEU A 7 -12.94 -4.00 -20.83
CA LEU A 7 -11.86 -3.12 -20.41
C LEU A 7 -10.89 -4.01 -19.64
N PRO A 8 -9.59 -4.05 -19.97
CA PRO A 8 -8.65 -4.85 -19.22
C PRO A 8 -8.86 -4.46 -17.78
N ARG A 9 -9.48 -5.36 -16.99
CA ARG A 9 -9.63 -5.17 -15.55
C ARG A 9 -8.21 -5.12 -15.11
N VAL A 10 -7.67 -3.91 -15.00
CA VAL A 10 -6.32 -3.66 -14.53
C VAL A 10 -6.30 -4.48 -13.27
N ARG A 11 -5.59 -5.62 -13.30
CA ARG A 11 -5.42 -6.44 -12.12
C ARG A 11 -4.59 -5.53 -11.23
N ARG A 12 -5.30 -4.69 -10.47
CA ARG A 12 -4.72 -3.77 -9.52
C ARG A 12 -4.00 -4.70 -8.59
N GLY A 13 -2.68 -4.76 -8.77
CA GLY A 13 -1.85 -5.63 -7.98
C GLY A 13 -2.03 -5.28 -6.51
N PRO A 14 -1.62 -6.16 -5.61
CA PRO A 14 -1.63 -5.87 -4.17
C PRO A 14 -1.02 -4.49 -3.86
N LEU A 15 0.06 -4.10 -4.55
CA LEU A 15 0.67 -2.77 -4.39
C LEU A 15 -0.21 -1.60 -4.85
N ASP A 16 -1.06 -1.78 -5.86
CA ASP A 16 -2.02 -0.75 -6.28
C ASP A 16 -3.15 -0.61 -5.24
N SER A 17 -3.61 -1.73 -4.68
CA SER A 17 -4.53 -1.74 -3.54
C SER A 17 -3.94 -1.00 -2.33
N LEU A 18 -2.66 -1.24 -2.03
CA LEU A 18 -1.94 -0.55 -0.97
C LEU A 18 -1.78 0.95 -1.26
N TYR A 19 -1.42 1.32 -2.49
CA TYR A 19 -1.35 2.71 -2.93
C TYR A 19 -2.68 3.44 -2.73
N ALA A 20 -3.79 2.81 -3.14
CA ALA A 20 -5.13 3.37 -2.96
C ALA A 20 -5.51 3.52 -1.47
N ALA A 21 -5.18 2.51 -0.65
CA ALA A 21 -5.42 2.55 0.79
C ALA A 21 -4.64 3.68 1.47
N LEU A 22 -3.35 3.84 1.15
CA LEU A 22 -2.53 4.94 1.65
C LEU A 22 -3.09 6.29 1.21
N ARG A 23 -3.52 6.42 -0.05
CA ARG A 23 -4.10 7.67 -0.54
C ARG A 23 -5.40 8.04 0.18
N ARG A 24 -6.17 7.04 0.63
CA ARG A 24 -7.42 7.23 1.39
C ARG A 24 -7.19 7.52 2.87
N ARG A 25 -6.28 6.80 3.51
CA ARG A 25 -6.03 6.86 4.98
C ARG A 25 -5.02 7.92 5.37
N ALA A 26 -3.99 8.13 4.54
CA ALA A 26 -2.89 9.03 4.80
C ALA A 26 -2.60 9.91 3.56
N PRO A 27 -3.56 10.72 3.08
CA PRO A 27 -3.39 11.58 1.90
C PRO A 27 -2.24 12.60 2.04
N GLN A 28 -1.80 12.88 3.26
CA GLN A 28 -0.65 13.72 3.60
C GLN A 28 0.71 13.05 3.32
N MET A 29 0.74 11.75 3.07
CA MET A 29 1.95 11.04 2.67
C MET A 29 2.23 11.21 1.18
N SER A 30 3.51 11.27 0.85
CA SER A 30 3.95 11.21 -0.54
C SER A 30 4.09 9.74 -0.93
N THR A 31 3.18 9.27 -1.79
CA THR A 31 3.23 7.92 -2.36
C THR A 31 3.57 8.02 -3.84
N ALA A 32 4.60 7.28 -4.27
CA ALA A 32 4.87 7.09 -5.69
C ALA A 32 4.11 5.86 -6.17
N ARG A 33 3.44 5.95 -7.32
CA ARG A 33 2.76 4.78 -7.92
C ARG A 33 3.79 3.66 -8.14
N PRO A 34 3.45 2.39 -7.85
CA PRO A 34 4.36 1.28 -8.13
C PRO A 34 4.70 1.25 -9.63
N GLY A 35 5.99 1.36 -9.93
CA GLY A 35 6.54 1.26 -11.29
C GLY A 35 6.74 -0.19 -11.70
N GLU A 36 7.45 -0.42 -12.82
CA GLU A 36 7.79 -1.78 -13.29
C GLU A 36 8.65 -2.56 -12.29
N ASP A 37 9.40 -1.88 -11.43
CA ASP A 37 10.18 -2.48 -10.33
C ASP A 37 9.32 -3.22 -9.29
N GLY A 38 7.98 -3.09 -9.32
CA GLY A 38 7.12 -3.79 -8.38
C GLY A 38 7.33 -3.33 -6.93
N VAL A 39 7.71 -2.05 -6.76
CA VAL A 39 7.93 -1.44 -5.44
C VAL A 39 7.11 -0.17 -5.30
N LEU A 40 6.54 0.05 -4.11
CA LEU A 40 5.79 1.21 -3.72
C LEU A 40 6.63 2.08 -2.78
N HIS A 41 7.03 3.27 -3.22
CA HIS A 41 7.75 4.20 -2.37
C HIS A 41 6.76 5.06 -1.57
N VAL A 42 6.90 5.06 -0.24
CA VAL A 42 6.08 5.84 0.68
C VAL A 42 6.97 6.72 1.53
N SER A 43 6.71 8.01 1.53
CA SER A 43 7.50 8.99 2.27
C SER A 43 6.59 9.93 3.07
N TYR A 44 7.01 10.22 4.30
CA TYR A 44 6.36 11.19 5.17
C TYR A 44 7.39 11.98 5.96
N ARG A 45 7.36 13.31 5.83
CA ARG A 45 8.37 14.22 6.41
C ARG A 45 9.78 13.77 6.01
N ALA A 46 10.66 13.54 6.99
CA ALA A 46 12.05 13.13 6.79
C ALA A 46 12.24 11.59 6.77
N ARG A 47 11.14 10.82 6.72
CA ARG A 47 11.19 9.34 6.70
C ARG A 47 10.60 8.82 5.41
N SER A 48 11.24 7.79 4.86
CA SER A 48 10.79 7.10 3.65
C SER A 48 10.97 5.60 3.83
N THR A 49 10.08 4.83 3.23
CA THR A 49 10.18 3.38 3.16
C THR A 49 9.73 2.89 1.78
N THR A 50 10.23 1.71 1.43
CA THR A 50 9.90 1.06 0.16
C THR A 50 9.17 -0.23 0.48
N VAL A 51 7.96 -0.35 -0.06
CA VAL A 51 7.08 -1.49 0.17
C VAL A 51 7.05 -2.36 -1.07
N THR A 52 7.24 -3.65 -0.88
CA THR A 52 7.19 -4.67 -1.93
C THR A 52 6.08 -5.66 -1.61
N TRP A 53 5.60 -6.37 -2.64
CA TRP A 53 4.68 -7.48 -2.43
C TRP A 53 5.45 -8.78 -2.55
N ASP A 54 5.41 -9.58 -1.50
CA ASP A 54 5.92 -10.94 -1.49
C ASP A 54 4.81 -11.88 -1.99
N ASP A 55 4.96 -12.38 -3.21
CA ASP A 55 3.93 -13.24 -3.82
C ASP A 55 3.94 -14.66 -3.27
N ASP A 56 5.06 -15.13 -2.71
CA ASP A 56 5.20 -16.45 -2.11
C ASP A 56 4.42 -16.52 -0.79
N LEU A 57 4.64 -15.53 0.08
CA LEU A 57 4.02 -15.43 1.38
C LEU A 57 2.73 -14.60 1.40
N LYS A 58 2.31 -14.10 0.23
CA LYS A 58 1.12 -13.27 0.01
C LYS A 58 1.02 -12.11 1.01
N GLN A 59 2.08 -11.31 1.14
CA GLN A 59 2.16 -10.26 2.16
C GLN A 59 2.96 -9.05 1.68
N TYR A 60 2.75 -7.88 2.29
CA TYR A 60 3.56 -6.70 2.01
C TYR A 60 4.82 -6.70 2.86
N ALA A 61 5.95 -6.30 2.28
CA ALA A 61 7.21 -6.16 3.00
C ALA A 61 7.76 -4.75 2.84
N ALA A 62 8.03 -4.05 3.94
CA ALA A 62 8.73 -2.77 3.92
C ALA A 62 10.04 -2.87 4.72
N GLY A 63 11.16 -3.01 4.01
CA GLY A 63 12.45 -3.32 4.63
C GLY A 63 12.39 -4.66 5.39
N LEU A 64 12.59 -4.61 6.71
CA LEU A 64 12.51 -5.78 7.58
C LEU A 64 11.09 -6.02 8.15
N GLU A 65 10.19 -5.05 7.99
CA GLU A 65 8.82 -5.15 8.46
C GLU A 65 7.97 -5.92 7.45
N ARG A 66 7.10 -6.77 7.97
CA ARG A 66 6.19 -7.62 7.20
C ARG A 66 4.76 -7.34 7.64
N PHE A 67 3.89 -7.08 6.68
CA PHE A 67 2.48 -6.77 6.89
C PHE A 67 1.65 -7.79 6.13
N GLY A 68 0.58 -8.28 6.74
CA GLY A 68 -0.29 -9.29 6.13
C GLY A 68 -0.91 -8.86 4.79
N PRO A 69 -1.66 -9.76 4.12
CA PRO A 69 -2.25 -9.50 2.80
C PRO A 69 -3.25 -8.34 2.74
N ASP A 70 -3.72 -7.86 3.89
CA ASP A 70 -4.71 -6.79 3.98
C ASP A 70 -4.07 -5.42 3.70
N ALA A 71 -4.42 -4.83 2.55
CA ALA A 71 -3.87 -3.57 2.08
C ALA A 71 -4.21 -2.39 3.00
N GLU A 72 -5.40 -2.36 3.61
CA GLU A 72 -5.79 -1.29 4.52
C GLU A 72 -4.99 -1.36 5.82
N LYS A 73 -4.85 -2.56 6.38
CA LYS A 73 -4.05 -2.77 7.59
C LYS A 73 -2.57 -2.50 7.36
N ALA A 74 -2.03 -2.93 6.22
CA ALA A 74 -0.66 -2.61 5.85
C ALA A 74 -0.45 -1.10 5.69
N ALA A 75 -1.35 -0.40 4.99
CA ALA A 75 -1.29 1.07 4.85
C ALA A 75 -1.29 1.78 6.21
N GLU A 76 -2.13 1.34 7.14
CA GLU A 76 -2.18 1.85 8.51
C GLU A 76 -0.86 1.67 9.24
N LEU A 77 -0.29 0.46 9.23
CA LEU A 77 0.95 0.13 9.92
C LEU A 77 2.16 0.87 9.31
N ILE A 78 2.24 0.94 7.98
CA ILE A 78 3.25 1.73 7.27
C ILE A 78 3.11 3.21 7.64
N ALA A 79 1.87 3.72 7.68
CA ALA A 79 1.63 5.11 8.00
C ALA A 79 2.07 5.44 9.43
N TRP A 80 1.81 4.52 10.36
CA TRP A 80 2.24 4.61 11.76
C TRP A 80 3.75 4.52 11.91
N SER A 81 4.43 3.57 11.23
CA SER A 81 5.88 3.41 11.26
C SER A 81 6.60 4.69 10.80
N LEU A 82 6.07 5.35 9.77
CA LEU A 82 6.56 6.65 9.30
C LEU A 82 6.14 7.84 10.21
N GLY A 83 5.24 7.64 11.16
CA GLY A 83 4.81 8.64 12.13
C GLY A 83 3.73 9.59 11.64
N ALA A 84 2.87 9.18 10.69
CA ALA A 84 1.74 10.01 10.28
C ALA A 84 0.61 9.98 11.32
N PRO A 85 0.09 11.16 11.71
CA PRO A 85 -1.10 11.26 12.54
C PRO A 85 -2.33 10.86 11.73
N GLY A 86 -3.17 9.96 12.27
CA GLY A 86 -4.42 9.53 11.64
C GLY A 86 -4.49 8.04 11.24
N ALA A 87 -3.44 7.26 11.45
CA ALA A 87 -3.53 5.80 11.45
C ALA A 87 -4.33 5.37 12.70
N PRO A 88 -5.48 4.66 12.57
CA PRO A 88 -6.14 4.09 13.74
C PRO A 88 -5.16 3.22 14.52
N SER A 89 -5.08 3.38 15.83
CA SER A 89 -4.27 2.52 16.68
C SER A 89 -4.76 1.06 16.56
N PRO A 90 -3.88 0.06 16.41
CA PRO A 90 -4.26 -1.35 16.54
C PRO A 90 -4.53 -1.64 18.02
N GLY A 91 -5.71 -1.26 18.51
CA GLY A 91 -6.10 -1.49 19.90
C GLY A 91 -7.21 -0.56 20.39
N GLN A 92 -8.45 -0.82 19.97
CA GLN A 92 -9.61 -0.68 20.86
C GLN A 92 -10.82 -1.44 20.27
N SER A 93 -11.01 -2.67 20.75
CA SER A 93 -12.32 -3.32 20.93
C SER A 93 -12.15 -4.30 22.07
#